data_AF-A0A5P9QBG1-F1
#
_entry.id   AF-A0A5P9QBG1-F1
#
_cell.length_a   1.000
_cell.length_b   1.000
_cell.length_c   1.000
_cell.angle_alpha   90.00
_cell.angle_beta   90.00
_cell.angle_gamma   90.00
#
_symmetry.space_group_name_H-M   'P 1'
#
loop_
_entity.id
_entity.type
_entity.pdbx_description
1 polymer ?
#
loop_
_entity_poly.entity_id
_entity_poly.type
_entity_poly.pdbx_seq_one_letter_code
_entity_poly.pdbx_strand_id
1 'polypeptide(L)'
;MPEPSPQAAVSATFRERLHPGPAWVVGAVCVGFVLGITLWLISVTASLIVGAVAAVVLAVLLWTSSPVVAVGPGPDGAPWLWAGRARIPVALLADPRALDAAGLRTELGPGSDARTYACLRPWLRAAVAVRVVDPEDPTPGWLVGTRRPADLEAALRAAGAAAAVPADRTPADEAVERGTAATPEG
;
A
#
# COMPACT_ATOMS: atom_id res chain seq x y z
N MET A 1 -35.68 25.49 -17.54
CA MET A 1 -35.39 24.71 -16.32
C MET A 1 -34.30 23.71 -16.72
N PRO A 2 -33.01 24.00 -16.49
CA PRO A 2 -31.94 23.06 -16.82
C PRO A 2 -31.95 21.94 -15.79
N GLU A 3 -31.96 20.68 -16.25
CA GLU A 3 -31.79 19.53 -15.37
C GLU A 3 -30.39 19.56 -14.75
N PRO A 4 -30.24 19.28 -13.44
CA PRO A 4 -28.93 19.11 -12.83
C PRO A 4 -28.25 17.90 -13.48
N SER A 5 -27.23 18.16 -14.29
CA SER A 5 -26.35 17.12 -14.83
C SER A 5 -25.82 16.27 -13.68
N PRO A 6 -25.75 14.92 -13.81
CA PRO A 6 -25.17 14.07 -12.79
C PRO A 6 -23.77 14.58 -12.47
N GLN A 7 -23.59 14.99 -11.21
CA GLN A 7 -22.34 15.49 -10.66
C GLN A 7 -21.22 14.56 -11.11
N ALA A 8 -20.28 15.06 -11.92
CA ALA A 8 -19.08 14.32 -12.29
C ALA A 8 -18.42 13.86 -10.98
N ALA A 9 -18.57 12.56 -10.66
CA ALA A 9 -18.03 11.98 -9.46
C ALA A 9 -16.53 12.31 -9.43
N VAL A 10 -16.12 13.09 -8.43
CA VAL A 10 -14.73 13.52 -8.26
C VAL A 10 -13.88 12.27 -8.23
N SER A 11 -13.21 11.99 -9.34
CA SER A 11 -12.40 10.78 -9.49
C SER A 11 -11.14 10.99 -8.67
N ALA A 12 -11.18 10.58 -7.40
CA ALA A 12 -10.03 10.63 -6.49
C ALA A 12 -8.89 9.81 -7.08
N THR A 13 -8.02 10.48 -7.84
CA THR A 13 -6.94 9.85 -8.60
C THR A 13 -5.65 10.05 -7.85
N PHE A 14 -5.11 8.97 -7.29
CA PHE A 14 -3.78 8.95 -6.70
C PHE A 14 -2.86 8.08 -7.55
N ARG A 15 -1.62 8.52 -7.76
CA ARG A 15 -0.60 7.71 -8.41
C ARG A 15 0.77 8.05 -7.86
N GLU A 16 1.50 7.02 -7.45
CA GLU A 16 2.85 7.12 -6.96
C GLU A 16 3.70 5.96 -7.47
N ARG A 17 4.88 6.28 -8.03
CA ARG A 17 5.91 5.28 -8.29
C ARG A 17 6.85 5.24 -7.09
N LEU A 18 7.03 4.05 -6.52
CA LEU A 18 7.85 3.84 -5.33
C LEU A 18 9.33 3.67 -5.70
N HIS A 19 9.91 4.69 -6.34
CA HIS A 19 11.30 4.69 -6.76
C HIS A 19 12.26 4.48 -5.57
N PRO A 20 13.42 3.84 -5.77
CA PRO A 20 14.47 3.82 -4.76
C PRO A 20 14.94 5.24 -4.43
N GLY A 21 15.27 5.50 -3.17
CA GLY A 21 15.88 6.77 -2.75
C GLY A 21 17.35 6.88 -3.19
N PRO A 22 17.97 8.06 -3.10
CA PRO A 22 19.36 8.29 -3.54
C PRO A 22 20.39 7.39 -2.83
N ALA A 23 20.11 6.96 -1.60
CA ALA A 23 20.94 6.01 -0.86
C ALA A 23 21.15 4.67 -1.59
N TRP A 24 20.23 4.26 -2.46
CA TRP A 24 20.36 3.03 -3.24
C TRP A 24 21.30 3.18 -4.44
N VAL A 25 21.44 4.38 -4.99
CA VAL A 25 22.48 4.66 -6.00
C VAL A 25 23.85 4.51 -5.34
N VAL A 26 24.02 5.05 -4.14
CA VAL A 26 25.24 4.88 -3.35
C VAL A 26 25.49 3.40 -3.05
N GLY A 27 24.46 2.66 -2.61
CA GLY A 27 24.56 1.21 -2.40
C GLY A 27 24.97 0.45 -3.66
N ALA A 28 24.40 0.78 -4.82
CA ALA A 28 24.77 0.16 -6.09
C ALA A 28 26.23 0.44 -6.48
N VAL A 29 26.69 1.69 -6.28
CA VAL A 29 28.09 2.06 -6.49
C VAL A 29 29.01 1.32 -5.53
N CYS A 30 28.66 1.19 -4.25
CA CYS A 30 29.44 0.43 -3.28
C CYS A 30 29.56 -1.05 -3.67
N VAL A 31 28.46 -1.68 -4.10
CA VAL A 31 28.48 -3.07 -4.57
C VAL A 31 29.36 -3.21 -5.82
N GLY A 32 29.22 -2.30 -6.79
CA GLY A 32 30.09 -2.27 -7.96
C GLY A 32 31.56 -2.07 -7.59
N PHE A 33 31.87 -1.20 -6.64
CA PHE A 33 33.22 -0.99 -6.13
C PHE A 33 33.80 -2.25 -5.48
N VAL A 34 33.03 -2.94 -4.64
CA VAL A 34 33.43 -4.20 -4.01
C VAL A 34 33.67 -5.30 -5.05
N LEU A 35 32.82 -5.41 -6.08
CA LEU A 35 33.03 -6.37 -7.17
C LEU A 35 34.25 -6.00 -8.02
N GLY A 36 34.46 -4.72 -8.28
CA GLY A 36 35.61 -4.22 -9.03
C GLY A 36 36.92 -4.51 -8.32
N ILE A 37 37.02 -4.25 -7.00
CA ILE A 37 38.27 -4.40 -6.26
C ILE A 37 38.79 -5.84 -6.25
N THR A 38 37.90 -6.84 -6.36
CA THR A 38 38.27 -8.26 -6.47
C THR A 38 39.18 -8.54 -7.66
N LEU A 39 39.05 -7.78 -8.75
CA LEU A 39 39.84 -7.94 -9.97
C LEU A 39 41.05 -6.99 -10.06
N TRP A 40 41.26 -6.12 -9.07
CA TRP A 40 42.29 -5.09 -9.11
C TRP A 40 43.69 -5.65 -9.33
N LEU A 41 44.05 -6.72 -8.60
CA LEU A 41 45.37 -7.35 -8.69
C LEU A 41 45.62 -8.03 -10.04
N ILE A 42 44.56 -8.33 -10.79
CA ILE A 42 44.64 -9.02 -12.09
C ILE A 42 44.71 -7.99 -13.22
N SER A 43 43.81 -7.00 -13.21
CA SER A 43 43.76 -5.96 -14.23
C SER A 43 42.92 -4.78 -13.74
N VAL A 44 43.55 -3.59 -13.71
CA VAL A 44 42.86 -2.33 -13.37
C VAL A 44 41.74 -2.05 -14.37
N THR A 45 41.96 -2.27 -15.67
CA THR A 45 40.93 -2.06 -16.69
C THR A 45 39.74 -3.00 -16.50
N ALA A 46 39.98 -4.29 -16.28
CA ALA A 46 38.90 -5.26 -16.04
C ALA A 46 38.13 -4.94 -14.75
N SER A 47 38.83 -4.54 -13.69
CA SER A 47 38.27 -4.08 -12.42
C SER A 47 37.29 -2.93 -12.61
N LEU A 48 37.71 -1.87 -13.32
CA LEU A 48 36.86 -0.71 -13.59
C LEU A 48 35.63 -1.08 -14.42
N ILE A 49 35.80 -1.90 -15.47
CA ILE A 49 34.68 -2.34 -16.32
C ILE A 49 33.66 -3.14 -15.51
N VAL A 50 34.11 -4.16 -14.78
CA VAL A 50 33.21 -5.04 -14.01
C VAL A 50 32.50 -4.26 -12.91
N GLY A 51 33.21 -3.40 -12.19
CA GLY A 51 32.60 -2.58 -11.14
C GLY A 51 31.56 -1.60 -11.68
N ALA A 52 31.85 -0.93 -12.80
CA ALA A 52 30.92 -0.03 -13.45
C ALA A 52 29.68 -0.77 -13.98
N VAL A 53 29.88 -1.90 -14.68
CA VAL A 53 28.77 -2.73 -15.19
C VAL A 53 27.90 -3.22 -14.06
N ALA A 54 28.49 -3.74 -12.97
CA ALA A 54 27.73 -4.23 -11.81
C ALA A 54 26.90 -3.12 -11.16
N ALA A 55 27.49 -1.92 -10.97
CA ALA A 55 26.77 -0.77 -10.41
C ALA A 55 25.59 -0.35 -11.31
N VAL A 56 25.81 -0.28 -12.63
CA VAL A 56 24.76 0.08 -13.61
C VAL A 56 23.66 -0.97 -13.63
N VAL A 57 24.01 -2.25 -13.73
CA VAL A 57 23.04 -3.36 -13.74
C VAL A 57 22.17 -3.33 -12.47
N LEU A 58 22.80 -3.16 -11.30
CA LEU A 58 22.09 -3.09 -10.03
C LEU A 58 21.17 -1.87 -9.96
N ALA A 59 21.65 -0.69 -10.40
CA ALA A 59 20.84 0.52 -10.45
C ALA A 59 19.62 0.37 -11.38
N VAL A 60 19.80 -0.22 -12.57
CA VAL A 60 18.71 -0.50 -13.52
C VAL A 60 17.70 -1.49 -12.92
N LEU A 61 18.16 -2.53 -12.23
CA LEU A 61 17.28 -3.52 -11.61
C LEU A 61 16.45 -2.92 -10.47
N LEU A 62 17.06 -2.07 -9.64
CA LEU A 62 16.38 -1.30 -8.60
C LEU A 62 15.34 -0.33 -9.17
N TRP A 63 15.67 0.31 -10.29
CA TRP A 63 14.76 1.24 -10.95
C TRP A 63 13.55 0.53 -11.57
N THR A 64 13.77 -0.55 -12.32
CA THR A 64 12.71 -1.28 -13.04
C THR A 64 11.79 -2.07 -12.11
N SER A 65 12.27 -2.49 -10.93
CA SER A 65 11.45 -3.17 -9.92
C SER A 65 10.56 -2.24 -9.07
N SER A 66 10.57 -0.93 -9.36
CA SER A 66 9.77 0.07 -8.64
C SER A 66 8.27 -0.08 -8.92
N PRO A 67 7.47 -0.52 -7.94
CA PRO A 67 6.03 -0.73 -8.12
C PRO A 67 5.30 0.62 -8.22
N VAL A 68 4.14 0.58 -8.87
CA VAL A 68 3.20 1.69 -8.91
C VAL A 68 2.11 1.43 -7.87
N VAL A 69 1.85 2.41 -7.03
CA VAL A 69 0.65 2.48 -6.19
C VAL A 69 -0.29 3.50 -6.81
N ALA A 70 -1.55 3.14 -7.04
CA ALA A 70 -2.52 4.06 -7.60
C ALA A 70 -3.93 3.81 -7.07
N VAL A 71 -4.75 4.86 -7.05
CA VAL A 71 -6.19 4.82 -6.81
C VAL A 71 -6.87 5.55 -7.98
N GLY A 72 -7.95 5.00 -8.52
CA GLY A 72 -8.59 5.53 -9.73
C GLY A 72 -9.57 4.54 -10.38
N PRO A 73 -10.14 4.89 -11.54
CA PRO A 73 -11.17 4.08 -12.20
C PRO A 73 -10.60 2.78 -12.77
N GLY A 74 -11.17 1.65 -12.33
CA GLY A 74 -10.82 0.30 -12.77
C GLY A 74 -11.54 -0.16 -14.03
N PRO A 75 -11.38 -1.44 -14.41
CA PRO A 75 -11.92 -2.00 -15.64
C PRO A 75 -13.45 -1.89 -15.75
N ASP A 76 -14.12 -1.89 -14.60
CA ASP A 76 -15.58 -1.91 -14.46
C ASP A 76 -16.15 -0.51 -14.16
N GLY A 77 -15.32 0.53 -14.27
CA GLY A 77 -15.70 1.94 -14.00
C GLY A 77 -15.76 2.30 -12.51
N ALA A 78 -15.78 1.31 -11.61
CA ALA A 78 -15.65 1.52 -10.17
C ALA A 78 -14.22 1.94 -9.77
N PRO A 79 -14.01 2.55 -8.60
CA PRO A 79 -12.67 2.86 -8.10
C PRO A 79 -11.92 1.61 -7.62
N TRP A 80 -10.65 1.50 -8.00
CA TRP A 80 -9.74 0.41 -7.64
C TRP A 80 -8.46 0.94 -7.00
N LEU A 81 -7.87 0.13 -6.11
CA LEU A 81 -6.53 0.30 -5.59
C LEU A 81 -5.58 -0.65 -6.33
N TRP A 82 -4.52 -0.10 -6.94
CA TRP A 82 -3.39 -0.85 -7.48
C TRP A 82 -2.21 -0.73 -6.54
N ALA A 83 -1.64 -1.87 -6.12
CA ALA A 83 -0.43 -1.92 -5.32
C ALA A 83 0.56 -2.91 -5.96
N GLY A 84 1.40 -2.42 -6.88
CA GLY A 84 2.32 -3.28 -7.63
C GLY A 84 1.57 -4.21 -8.59
N ARG A 85 1.56 -5.51 -8.30
CA ARG A 85 0.87 -6.54 -9.13
C ARG A 85 -0.56 -6.81 -8.67
N ALA A 86 -0.87 -6.54 -7.40
CA ALA A 86 -2.19 -6.77 -6.83
C ALA A 86 -3.11 -5.58 -7.11
N ARG A 87 -4.40 -5.88 -7.28
CA ARG A 87 -5.45 -4.91 -7.56
C ARG A 87 -6.71 -5.33 -6.80
N ILE A 88 -7.38 -4.39 -6.16
CA ILE A 88 -8.60 -4.65 -5.40
C ILE A 88 -9.60 -3.50 -5.56
N PRO A 89 -10.90 -3.75 -5.75
CA PRO A 89 -11.93 -2.72 -5.72
C PRO A 89 -11.93 -1.97 -4.37
N VAL A 90 -12.03 -0.64 -4.39
CA VAL A 90 -12.03 0.17 -3.15
C VAL A 90 -13.26 -0.11 -2.28
N ALA A 91 -14.36 -0.59 -2.88
CA ALA A 91 -15.56 -0.99 -2.15
C ALA A 91 -15.34 -2.16 -1.17
N LEU A 92 -14.30 -2.98 -1.38
CA LEU A 92 -13.91 -4.09 -0.51
C LEU A 92 -12.90 -3.65 0.57
N LEU A 93 -12.58 -2.37 0.65
CA LEU A 93 -11.62 -1.81 1.58
C LEU A 93 -12.32 -1.00 2.67
N ALA A 94 -11.83 -1.13 3.90
CA ALA A 94 -12.32 -0.39 5.06
C ALA A 94 -11.18 0.09 5.96
N ASP A 95 -11.45 1.15 6.72
CA ASP A 95 -10.52 1.71 7.72
C ASP A 95 -9.10 1.98 7.17
N PRO A 96 -8.94 2.81 6.12
CA PRO A 96 -7.62 3.21 5.68
C PRO A 96 -6.96 4.06 6.78
N ARG A 97 -5.75 3.69 7.20
CA ARG A 97 -4.96 4.37 8.24
C ARG A 97 -3.56 4.68 7.72
N ALA A 98 -3.18 5.96 7.69
CA ALA A 98 -1.79 6.34 7.46
C ALA A 98 -0.92 5.94 8.65
N LEU A 99 0.21 5.29 8.33
CA LEU A 99 1.20 4.83 9.29
C LEU A 99 2.53 5.52 9.02
N ASP A 100 3.12 6.01 10.10
CA ASP A 100 4.50 6.47 10.13
C ASP A 100 5.47 5.28 10.35
N ALA A 101 6.74 5.60 10.59
CA ALA A 101 7.76 4.58 10.79
C ALA A 101 7.55 3.74 12.05
N ALA A 102 6.94 4.31 13.09
CA ALA A 102 6.64 3.58 14.31
C ALA A 102 5.44 2.65 14.09
N GLY A 103 4.35 3.17 13.51
CA GLY A 103 3.15 2.40 13.18
C GLY A 103 3.43 1.24 12.23
N LEU A 104 4.25 1.47 11.19
CA LEU A 104 4.65 0.42 10.26
C LEU A 104 5.44 -0.70 10.96
N ARG A 105 6.33 -0.37 11.90
CA ARG A 105 7.07 -1.39 12.67
C ARG A 105 6.15 -2.18 13.59
N THR A 106 5.15 -1.54 14.18
CA THR A 106 4.16 -2.21 15.02
C THR A 106 3.31 -3.19 14.20
N GLU A 107 2.82 -2.77 13.03
CA GLU A 107 2.02 -3.62 12.14
C GLU A 107 2.82 -4.80 11.55
N LEU A 108 4.13 -4.65 11.37
CA LEU A 108 5.05 -5.74 10.99
C LEU A 108 5.60 -6.53 12.18
N GLY A 109 5.25 -6.14 13.40
CA GLY A 109 5.78 -6.69 14.63
C GLY A 109 5.13 -8.01 15.04
N PRO A 110 5.46 -8.49 16.26
CA PRO A 110 4.81 -9.66 16.84
C PRO A 110 3.28 -9.50 16.87
N GLY A 111 2.56 -10.46 16.27
CA GLY A 111 1.10 -10.40 16.13
C GLY A 111 0.60 -9.96 14.76
N SER A 112 1.49 -9.62 13.82
CA SER A 112 1.11 -9.38 12.42
C SER A 112 0.43 -10.62 11.82
N ASP A 113 -0.73 -10.47 11.18
CA ASP A 113 -1.36 -11.58 10.44
C ASP A 113 -0.59 -11.83 9.14
N ALA A 114 -0.03 -13.04 9.00
CA ALA A 114 0.74 -13.46 7.83
C ALA A 114 -0.08 -13.49 6.52
N ARG A 115 -1.40 -13.46 6.61
CA ARG A 115 -2.31 -13.37 5.47
C ARG A 115 -2.45 -11.94 4.95
N THR A 116 -2.00 -10.93 5.69
CA THR A 116 -2.04 -9.53 5.25
C THR A 116 -1.18 -9.33 4.02
N TYR A 117 -1.76 -8.81 2.94
CA TYR A 117 -1.01 -8.49 1.74
C TYR A 117 -0.07 -7.30 1.99
N ALA A 118 1.24 -7.49 1.89
CA ALA A 118 2.23 -6.44 2.12
C ALA A 118 2.89 -5.98 0.81
N CYS A 119 2.56 -4.77 0.35
CA CYS A 119 3.25 -4.10 -0.75
C CYS A 119 4.24 -3.06 -0.21
N LEU A 120 5.29 -3.55 0.43
CA LEU A 120 6.30 -2.71 1.09
C LEU A 120 7.61 -2.65 0.29
N ARG A 121 8.39 -1.61 0.55
CA ARG A 121 9.76 -1.50 0.03
C ARG A 121 10.73 -1.13 1.15
N PRO A 122 11.96 -1.67 1.16
CA PRO A 122 12.92 -1.43 2.23
C PRO A 122 13.27 0.05 2.47
N TRP A 123 13.10 0.90 1.46
CA TRP A 123 13.37 2.34 1.52
C TRP A 123 12.18 3.19 1.94
N LEU A 124 11.00 2.60 2.13
CA LEU A 124 9.82 3.32 2.59
C LEU A 124 9.71 3.16 4.10
N ARG A 125 9.47 4.29 4.77
CA ARG A 125 9.30 4.36 6.22
C ARG A 125 7.86 4.67 6.63
N ALA A 126 6.96 4.72 5.67
CA ALA A 126 5.55 5.01 5.89
C ALA A 126 4.71 4.11 4.98
N ALA A 127 3.49 3.85 5.42
CA ALA A 127 2.55 2.98 4.74
C ALA A 127 1.11 3.41 5.01
N VAL A 128 0.17 2.80 4.31
CA VAL A 128 -1.24 2.82 4.67
C VAL A 128 -1.66 1.38 4.95
N ALA A 129 -2.21 1.14 6.14
CA ALA A 129 -2.91 -0.10 6.44
C ALA A 129 -4.39 0.07 6.08
N VAL A 130 -4.98 -0.96 5.50
CA VAL A 130 -6.40 -0.97 5.14
C VAL A 130 -6.95 -2.39 5.33
N ARG A 131 -8.14 -2.51 5.91
CA ARG A 131 -8.80 -3.79 6.12
C ARG A 131 -9.54 -4.22 4.85
N VAL A 132 -9.51 -5.51 4.55
CA VAL A 132 -10.34 -6.09 3.49
C VAL A 132 -11.62 -6.59 4.14
N VAL A 133 -12.77 -6.25 3.57
CA VAL A 133 -14.11 -6.64 4.08
C VAL A 133 -14.81 -7.66 3.18
N ASP A 134 -14.08 -8.28 2.26
CA ASP A 134 -14.58 -9.35 1.41
C ASP A 134 -14.63 -10.67 2.20
N PRO A 135 -15.82 -11.27 2.45
CA PRO A 135 -15.93 -12.53 3.18
C PRO A 135 -15.34 -13.73 2.43
N GLU A 136 -15.17 -13.63 1.10
CA GLU A 136 -14.61 -14.69 0.27
C GLU A 136 -13.07 -14.59 0.15
N ASP A 137 -12.47 -13.46 0.57
CA ASP A 137 -11.02 -13.26 0.52
C ASP A 137 -10.36 -13.68 1.86
N PRO A 138 -9.44 -14.66 1.86
CA PRO A 138 -8.68 -15.03 3.07
C PRO A 138 -7.69 -13.95 3.55
N THR A 139 -7.51 -12.87 2.80
CA THR A 139 -6.58 -11.77 3.08
C THR A 139 -7.26 -10.73 3.99
N PRO A 140 -6.95 -10.66 5.31
CA PRO A 140 -7.69 -9.80 6.24
C PRO A 140 -7.41 -8.30 6.04
N GLY A 141 -6.33 -7.95 5.36
CA GLY A 141 -5.90 -6.57 5.19
C GLY A 141 -4.77 -6.41 4.20
N TRP A 142 -4.53 -5.17 3.81
CA TRP A 142 -3.44 -4.75 2.96
C TRP A 142 -2.59 -3.70 3.67
N LEU A 143 -1.28 -3.83 3.53
CA LEU A 143 -0.28 -2.90 4.04
C LEU A 143 0.54 -2.37 2.86
N VAL A 144 0.28 -1.12 2.47
CA VAL A 144 0.82 -0.52 1.24
C VAL A 144 1.80 0.59 1.56
N GLY A 145 3.06 0.42 1.20
CA GLY A 145 4.09 1.44 1.41
C GLY A 145 3.87 2.67 0.53
N THR A 146 4.11 3.86 1.06
CA THR A 146 4.03 5.12 0.28
C THR A 146 4.85 6.22 0.94
N ARG A 147 5.36 7.17 0.16
CA ARG A 147 5.99 8.39 0.70
C ARG A 147 4.97 9.44 1.12
N ARG A 148 3.71 9.30 0.69
CA ARG A 148 2.61 10.23 0.94
C ARG A 148 1.43 9.47 1.55
N PRO A 149 1.58 8.95 2.79
CA PRO A 149 0.56 8.11 3.41
C PRO A 149 -0.76 8.85 3.61
N ALA A 150 -0.73 10.13 3.99
CA ALA A 150 -1.93 10.95 4.14
C ALA A 150 -2.67 11.14 2.81
N ASP A 151 -1.96 11.36 1.70
CA ASP A 151 -2.57 11.53 0.38
C ASP A 151 -3.24 10.23 -0.10
N LEU A 152 -2.60 9.08 0.12
CA LEU A 152 -3.15 7.78 -0.24
C LEU A 152 -4.38 7.43 0.60
N GLU A 153 -4.30 7.67 1.92
CA GLU A 153 -5.42 7.48 2.84
C GLU A 153 -6.61 8.37 2.44
N ALA A 154 -6.36 9.66 2.16
CA ALA A 154 -7.38 10.59 1.69
C ALA A 154 -7.99 10.16 0.35
N ALA A 155 -7.17 9.69 -0.59
CA ALA A 155 -7.65 9.19 -1.87
C ALA A 155 -8.53 7.94 -1.73
N LEU A 156 -8.17 7.00 -0.84
CA LEU A 156 -8.98 5.82 -0.55
C LEU A 156 -10.33 6.19 0.07
N ARG A 157 -10.35 7.13 1.02
CA ARG A 157 -11.61 7.64 1.59
C ARG A 157 -12.47 8.34 0.56
N ALA A 158 -11.89 9.22 -0.25
CA ALA A 158 -12.60 9.93 -1.31
C ALA A 158 -13.13 8.98 -2.40
N ALA A 159 -12.45 7.85 -2.62
CA ALA A 159 -12.87 6.78 -3.52
C ALA A 159 -13.92 5.82 -2.91
N GLY A 160 -14.37 6.06 -1.68
CA GLY A 160 -15.48 5.32 -1.07
C GLY A 160 -15.06 4.12 -0.22
N ALA A 161 -13.81 4.04 0.24
CA ALA A 161 -13.43 3.04 1.24
C ALA A 161 -14.31 3.21 2.49
N ALA A 162 -14.84 2.13 3.01
CA ALA A 162 -15.74 2.17 4.14
C ALA A 162 -15.03 2.74 5.38
N ALA A 163 -15.75 3.54 6.17
CA ALA A 163 -15.27 3.91 7.49
C ALA A 163 -15.09 2.66 8.36
N ALA A 164 -14.27 2.77 9.41
CA ALA A 164 -14.13 1.69 10.37
C ALA A 164 -15.50 1.24 10.88
N VAL A 165 -15.85 -0.03 10.67
CA VAL A 165 -16.97 -0.65 11.38
C VAL A 165 -16.60 -0.66 12.86
N PRO A 166 -17.37 -0.01 13.75
CA PRO A 166 -17.12 -0.05 15.18
C PRO A 166 -17.08 -1.50 15.67
N ALA A 167 -16.07 -1.86 16.44
CA ALA A 167 -15.88 -3.22 16.96
C ALA A 167 -16.93 -3.65 18.01
N ASP A 168 -17.93 -2.80 18.29
CA ASP A 168 -19.02 -3.03 19.24
C ASP A 168 -20.37 -2.88 18.54
N ARG A 169 -20.83 -3.97 17.94
CA ARG A 169 -22.22 -4.36 18.02
C ARG A 169 -22.24 -5.75 18.62
N THR A 170 -22.06 -5.80 19.93
CA THR A 170 -22.20 -7.05 20.69
C THR A 170 -23.64 -7.57 20.51
N PRO A 171 -23.89 -8.87 20.30
CA PRO A 171 -25.24 -9.45 20.17
C PRO A 171 -26.18 -9.16 21.36
N ALA A 172 -25.63 -8.66 22.46
CA ALA A 172 -26.35 -8.17 23.63
C ALA A 172 -27.18 -6.91 23.32
N ASP A 173 -26.71 -6.02 22.44
CA ASP A 173 -27.42 -4.77 22.12
C ASP A 173 -28.67 -5.05 21.27
N GLU A 174 -28.60 -6.03 20.35
CA GLU A 174 -29.77 -6.55 19.61
C GLU A 174 -30.76 -7.32 20.50
N ALA A 175 -30.30 -7.90 21.62
CA ALA A 175 -31.15 -8.60 22.57
C ALA A 175 -31.91 -7.61 23.48
N VAL A 176 -31.29 -6.47 23.82
CA VAL A 176 -31.91 -5.38 24.59
C VAL A 176 -32.95 -4.65 23.73
N GLU A 177 -32.69 -4.45 22.44
CA GLU A 177 -33.64 -3.83 21.51
C GLU A 177 -34.84 -4.77 21.21
N ARG A 178 -34.61 -6.07 21.06
CA ARG A 178 -35.69 -7.08 20.95
C ARG A 178 -36.48 -7.27 22.24
N GLY A 179 -35.86 -7.09 23.40
CA GLY A 179 -36.53 -7.16 24.71
C GLY A 179 -37.41 -5.95 24.99
N THR A 180 -37.05 -4.78 24.48
CA THR A 180 -37.81 -3.52 24.69
C THR A 180 -39.03 -3.41 23.77
N ALA A 181 -39.05 -4.10 22.63
CA ALA A 181 -40.20 -4.14 21.72
C ALA A 181 -41.34 -5.08 22.16
N ALA A 182 -41.19 -5.84 23.26
CA ALA A 182 -42.12 -6.88 23.70
C ALA A 182 -42.99 -6.50 24.92
N THR A 183 -43.17 -5.21 25.21
CA THR A 183 -44.20 -4.76 26.17
C THR A 183 -45.41 -4.24 25.40
N PRO A 184 -46.45 -5.06 25.13
CA PRO A 184 -47.78 -4.52 24.93
C PRO A 184 -48.33 -4.16 26.32
N GLU A 185 -48.57 -2.87 26.54
CA GLU A 185 -49.48 -2.40 27.58
C GLU A 185 -50.90 -2.91 27.27
N GLY A 186 -51.58 -3.48 28.27
CA GLY A 186 -53.00 -3.84 28.21
C GLY A 186 -53.35 -5.12 28.95
#